data_AF-A0A0R0LRA9-F1
#
_entry.id   AF-A0A0R0LRA9-F1
#
_cell.length_a   1.000
_cell.length_b   1.000
_cell.length_c   1.000
_cell.angle_alpha   90.00
_cell.angle_beta   90.00
_cell.angle_gamma   90.00
#
_symmetry.space_group_name_H-M   'P 1'
#
loop_
_entity.id
_entity.type
_entity.pdbx_description
1 polymer ?
#
loop_
_entity_poly.entity_id
_entity_poly.type
_entity_poly.pdbx_seq_one_letter_code
_entity_poly.pdbx_strand_id
1 'polypeptide(L)'
;MFHRYKILKRKKELNNRNFKTKSTKNAFKVEKSEKEKIIIMFKNSALLLNVFNRLNTNQSLLDENIEEFSVFIFSNLMKCKKEKVIIKNIDCIKKILQSKVFFKVQNTAFDYFKSLFMMNKFPKRLVSQFKEKFQVQLQNDQEFSRLFTTKYKT
;
A
#
# COMPACT_ATOMS: atom_id res chain seq x y z
N MET A 1 -48.56 21.15 -31.42
CA MET A 1 -47.27 20.95 -32.12
C MET A 1 -46.08 21.72 -31.53
N PHE A 2 -46.23 22.99 -31.11
CA PHE A 2 -45.12 23.83 -30.60
C PHE A 2 -44.31 23.25 -29.41
N HIS A 3 -44.96 22.48 -28.53
CA HIS A 3 -44.30 21.95 -27.33
C HIS A 3 -43.24 20.88 -27.65
N ARG A 4 -43.52 20.03 -28.66
CA ARG A 4 -42.61 18.96 -29.12
C ARG A 4 -41.32 19.53 -29.73
N TYR A 5 -41.42 20.66 -30.42
CA TYR A 5 -40.27 21.36 -31.00
C TYR A 5 -39.36 21.97 -29.93
N LYS A 6 -39.93 22.61 -28.89
CA LYS A 6 -39.15 23.12 -27.74
C LYS A 6 -38.39 22.03 -27.00
N ILE A 7 -38.98 20.84 -26.85
CA ILE A 7 -38.34 19.69 -26.20
C ILE A 7 -37.16 19.16 -27.03
N LEU A 8 -37.33 19.03 -28.36
CA LEU A 8 -36.25 18.57 -29.24
C LEU A 8 -35.07 19.55 -29.27
N LYS A 9 -35.34 20.86 -29.27
CA LYS A 9 -34.30 21.90 -29.24
C LYS A 9 -33.47 21.85 -27.94
N ARG A 10 -34.13 21.70 -26.79
CA ARG A 10 -33.46 21.53 -25.48
C ARG A 10 -32.59 20.27 -25.41
N LYS A 11 -33.06 19.14 -25.97
CA LYS A 11 -32.25 17.89 -26.05
C LYS A 11 -30.99 18.08 -26.91
N LYS A 12 -31.10 18.80 -28.03
CA LYS A 12 -29.96 19.09 -28.93
C LYS A 12 -28.94 20.02 -28.27
N GLU A 13 -29.41 21.03 -27.53
CA GLU A 13 -28.56 21.94 -26.76
C GLU A 13 -27.82 21.23 -25.62
N LEU A 14 -28.48 20.32 -24.89
CA LEU A 14 -27.86 19.48 -23.86
C LEU A 14 -26.77 18.56 -24.44
N ASN A 15 -27.05 17.92 -25.57
CA ASN A 15 -26.06 17.08 -26.25
C ASN A 15 -24.85 17.88 -26.73
N ASN A 16 -25.05 19.10 -27.25
CA ASN A 16 -23.96 19.98 -27.65
C ASN A 16 -23.12 20.47 -26.46
N ARG A 17 -23.75 20.75 -25.31
CA ARG A 17 -23.03 21.08 -24.07
C ARG A 17 -22.22 19.88 -23.55
N ASN A 18 -22.79 18.69 -23.60
CA ASN A 18 -22.10 17.44 -23.21
C ASN A 18 -20.94 17.09 -24.16
N PHE A 19 -21.04 17.43 -25.44
CA PHE A 19 -19.96 17.24 -26.41
C PHE A 19 -18.79 18.22 -26.18
N LYS A 20 -19.10 19.52 -25.99
CA LYS A 20 -18.07 20.55 -25.68
C LYS A 20 -17.36 20.34 -24.35
N THR A 21 -18.05 19.80 -23.34
CA THR A 21 -17.44 19.48 -22.03
C THR A 21 -16.63 18.19 -22.03
N LYS A 22 -16.95 17.24 -22.92
CA LYS A 22 -16.09 16.06 -23.17
C LYS A 22 -14.83 16.43 -23.95
N SER A 23 -14.93 17.31 -24.96
CA SER A 23 -13.78 17.68 -25.80
C SER A 23 -12.74 18.56 -25.09
N THR A 24 -13.14 19.32 -24.07
CA THR A 24 -12.22 20.16 -23.27
C THR A 24 -11.53 19.42 -22.12
N LYS A 25 -12.03 18.25 -21.68
CA LYS A 25 -11.39 17.44 -20.62
C LYS A 25 -10.25 16.55 -21.11
N ASN A 26 -10.06 16.42 -22.42
CA ASN A 26 -9.04 15.56 -23.02
C ASN A 26 -7.77 16.30 -23.46
N ALA A 27 -7.71 17.63 -23.33
CA ALA A 27 -6.49 18.39 -23.58
C ALA A 27 -5.67 18.46 -22.28
N PHE A 28 -4.56 17.72 -22.23
CA PHE A 28 -3.57 17.69 -21.13
C PHE A 28 -4.03 17.07 -19.80
N LYS A 29 -4.48 15.82 -19.82
CA LYS A 29 -4.36 14.98 -18.63
C LYS A 29 -2.97 14.35 -18.65
N VAL A 30 -2.00 14.99 -18.00
CA VAL A 30 -0.69 14.37 -17.74
C VAL A 30 -0.97 13.03 -17.07
N GLU A 31 -0.66 11.94 -17.76
CA GLU A 31 -0.91 10.60 -17.27
C GLU A 31 0.06 10.34 -16.11
N LYS A 32 -0.43 10.45 -14.88
CA LYS A 32 0.38 10.17 -13.69
C LYS A 32 0.93 8.75 -13.77
N SER A 33 2.20 8.59 -13.40
CA SER A 33 2.82 7.28 -13.28
C SER A 33 2.03 6.39 -12.30
N GLU A 34 2.06 5.06 -12.48
CA GLU A 34 1.32 4.15 -11.57
C GLU A 34 1.82 4.30 -10.12
N LYS A 35 3.11 4.58 -9.95
CA LYS A 35 3.72 4.94 -8.68
C LYS A 35 3.02 6.13 -8.01
N GLU A 36 2.90 7.26 -8.71
CA GLU A 36 2.25 8.46 -8.18
C GLU A 36 0.78 8.22 -7.82
N LYS A 37 0.06 7.43 -8.63
CA LYS A 37 -1.32 7.05 -8.32
C LYS A 37 -1.38 6.30 -6.99
N ILE A 38 -0.49 5.34 -6.76
CA ILE A 38 -0.42 4.58 -5.51
C ILE A 38 -0.06 5.47 -4.32
N ILE A 39 0.91 6.38 -4.45
CA ILE A 39 1.30 7.31 -3.38
C ILE A 39 0.11 8.19 -2.96
N ILE A 40 -0.63 8.72 -3.93
CA ILE A 40 -1.83 9.50 -3.66
C ILE A 40 -2.89 8.65 -2.94
N MET A 41 -3.06 7.40 -3.35
CA MET A 41 -4.00 6.48 -2.71
C MET A 41 -3.58 6.10 -1.27
N PHE A 42 -2.28 5.97 -0.97
CA PHE A 42 -1.79 5.75 0.40
C PHE A 42 -2.20 6.86 1.37
N LYS A 43 -2.34 8.10 0.88
CA LYS A 43 -2.79 9.26 1.68
C LYS A 43 -4.29 9.19 2.03
N ASN A 44 -5.06 8.31 1.39
CA ASN A 44 -6.50 8.16 1.63
C ASN A 44 -6.80 6.81 2.30
N SER A 45 -7.22 6.85 3.58
CA SER A 45 -7.51 5.66 4.38
C SER A 45 -8.63 4.77 3.81
N ALA A 46 -9.52 5.33 2.99
CA ALA A 46 -10.58 4.57 2.31
C ALA A 46 -10.04 3.72 1.14
N LEU A 47 -8.90 4.10 0.57
CA LEU A 47 -8.31 3.46 -0.61
C LEU A 47 -7.20 2.47 -0.27
N LEU A 48 -6.79 2.35 1.00
CA LEU A 48 -5.70 1.48 1.44
C LEU A 48 -5.87 0.02 1.00
N LEU A 49 -7.09 -0.51 1.07
CA LEU A 49 -7.36 -1.88 0.63
C LEU A 49 -7.04 -2.07 -0.86
N ASN A 50 -7.40 -1.08 -1.69
CA ASN A 50 -7.12 -1.10 -3.12
C ASN A 50 -5.63 -0.97 -3.39
N VAL A 51 -4.92 -0.14 -2.61
CA VAL A 51 -3.46 -0.02 -2.70
C VAL A 51 -2.79 -1.36 -2.43
N PHE A 52 -3.09 -1.99 -1.29
CA PHE A 52 -2.46 -3.26 -0.94
C PHE A 52 -2.82 -4.36 -1.92
N ASN A 53 -4.05 -4.40 -2.43
CA ASN A 53 -4.41 -5.36 -3.48
C ASN A 53 -3.58 -5.15 -4.75
N ARG A 54 -3.40 -3.90 -5.22
CA ARG A 54 -2.58 -3.60 -6.40
C ARG A 54 -1.12 -4.00 -6.23
N LEU A 55 -0.51 -3.65 -5.10
CA LEU A 55 0.87 -4.01 -4.78
C LEU A 55 1.03 -5.52 -4.63
N ASN A 56 0.05 -6.20 -4.03
CA ASN A 56 0.05 -7.66 -3.95
C ASN A 56 -0.09 -8.33 -5.32
N THR A 57 -0.76 -7.72 -6.30
CA THR A 57 -0.86 -8.28 -7.65
C THR A 57 0.33 -7.96 -8.55
N ASN A 58 1.07 -6.88 -8.29
CA ASN A 58 2.16 -6.42 -9.15
C ASN A 58 3.50 -6.39 -8.39
N GLN A 59 4.25 -7.49 -8.50
CA GLN A 59 5.56 -7.61 -7.83
C GLN A 59 6.61 -6.66 -8.43
N SER A 60 6.63 -6.46 -9.76
CA SER A 60 7.60 -5.56 -10.41
C SER A 60 7.49 -4.14 -9.86
N LEU A 61 6.25 -3.64 -9.78
CA LEU A 61 5.97 -2.31 -9.24
C LEU A 61 6.41 -2.17 -7.78
N LEU A 62 6.25 -3.23 -6.98
CA LEU A 62 6.70 -3.26 -5.59
C LEU A 62 8.23 -3.27 -5.50
N ASP A 63 8.92 -4.10 -6.28
CA ASP A 63 10.37 -4.25 -6.25
C ASP A 63 11.09 -2.99 -6.76
N GLU A 64 10.59 -2.37 -7.85
CA GLU A 64 11.14 -1.13 -8.41
C GLU A 64 11.03 0.05 -7.43
N ASN A 65 10.04 0.03 -6.54
CA ASN A 65 9.71 1.14 -5.64
C ASN A 65 9.78 0.74 -4.16
N ILE A 66 10.54 -0.32 -3.85
CA ILE A 66 10.50 -0.99 -2.55
C ILE A 66 10.87 -0.06 -1.40
N GLU A 67 11.85 0.82 -1.58
CA GLU A 67 12.32 1.76 -0.55
C GLU A 67 11.22 2.72 -0.11
N GLU A 68 10.53 3.32 -1.07
CA GLU A 68 9.48 4.30 -0.80
C GLU A 68 8.20 3.62 -0.31
N PHE A 69 7.76 2.54 -0.95
CA PHE A 69 6.55 1.84 -0.54
C PHE A 69 6.68 1.15 0.81
N SER A 70 7.86 0.64 1.17
CA SER A 70 8.07 -0.02 2.47
C SER A 70 7.76 0.92 3.63
N VAL A 71 8.12 2.21 3.55
CA VAL A 71 7.80 3.19 4.59
C VAL A 71 6.29 3.33 4.78
N PHE A 72 5.51 3.40 3.70
CA PHE A 72 4.05 3.48 3.75
C PHE A 72 3.40 2.19 4.24
N ILE A 73 3.84 1.04 3.71
CA ILE A 73 3.30 -0.28 4.02
C ILE A 73 3.53 -0.59 5.50
N PHE A 74 4.79 -0.47 5.94
CA PHE A 74 5.16 -0.63 7.34
C PHE A 74 4.35 0.33 8.18
N SER A 75 4.52 1.64 8.06
CA SER A 75 3.84 2.64 8.92
C SER A 75 2.32 2.46 9.05
N ASN A 76 1.66 1.96 8.00
CA ASN A 76 0.23 1.67 8.04
C ASN A 76 -0.13 0.57 9.06
N LEU A 77 0.73 -0.43 9.26
CA LEU A 77 0.50 -1.52 10.21
C LEU A 77 0.42 -1.02 11.67
N MET A 78 1.14 0.04 12.02
CA MET A 78 1.05 0.67 13.36
C MET A 78 -0.26 1.42 13.60
N LYS A 79 -0.84 1.99 12.54
CA LYS A 79 -1.95 2.97 12.61
C LYS A 79 -3.30 2.38 12.25
N CYS A 80 -3.33 1.36 11.39
CA CYS A 80 -4.57 0.83 10.83
C CYS A 80 -5.33 -0.01 11.87
N LYS A 81 -6.65 0.20 11.95
CA LYS A 81 -7.56 -0.56 12.81
C LYS A 81 -8.48 -1.51 12.03
N LYS A 82 -8.49 -1.41 10.69
CA LYS A 82 -9.37 -2.20 9.81
C LYS A 82 -8.72 -3.55 9.53
N GLU A 83 -9.29 -4.62 10.06
CA GLU A 83 -8.73 -5.98 9.97
C GLU A 83 -8.44 -6.42 8.52
N LYS A 84 -9.39 -6.22 7.60
CA LYS A 84 -9.20 -6.56 6.17
C LYS A 84 -7.98 -5.85 5.55
N VAL A 85 -7.74 -4.60 5.95
CA VAL A 85 -6.59 -3.82 5.47
C VAL A 85 -5.30 -4.33 6.10
N ILE A 86 -5.32 -4.64 7.40
CA ILE A 86 -4.18 -5.23 8.12
C ILE A 86 -3.75 -6.56 7.48
N ILE A 87 -4.70 -7.43 7.15
CA ILE A 87 -4.40 -8.72 6.49
C ILE A 87 -3.68 -8.49 5.16
N LYS A 88 -4.22 -7.60 4.29
CA LYS A 88 -3.60 -7.30 2.99
C LYS A 88 -2.26 -6.56 3.11
N ASN A 89 -2.09 -5.75 4.15
CA ASN A 89 -0.82 -5.12 4.48
C ASN A 89 0.22 -6.19 4.88
N ILE A 90 -0.14 -7.12 5.78
CA ILE A 90 0.72 -8.25 6.16
C ILE A 90 1.13 -9.04 4.93
N ASP A 91 0.21 -9.38 4.03
CA ASP A 91 0.53 -10.09 2.77
C ASP A 91 1.56 -9.32 1.93
N CYS A 92 1.44 -7.99 1.86
CA CYS A 92 2.38 -7.13 1.14
C CYS A 92 3.76 -7.10 1.82
N ILE A 93 3.79 -7.07 3.15
CA ILE A 93 5.04 -7.20 3.92
C ILE A 93 5.72 -8.54 3.64
N LYS A 94 4.97 -9.65 3.56
CA LYS A 94 5.55 -10.95 3.20
C LYS A 94 6.23 -10.92 1.84
N LYS A 95 5.62 -10.25 0.85
CA LYS A 95 6.21 -10.06 -0.47
C LYS A 95 7.48 -9.21 -0.44
N ILE A 96 7.51 -8.15 0.37
CA ILE A 96 8.73 -7.36 0.60
C ILE A 96 9.84 -8.24 1.16
N LEU A 97 9.55 -9.03 2.20
CA LEU A 97 10.53 -9.93 2.82
C LEU A 97 11.05 -11.02 1.86
N GLN A 98 10.23 -11.43 0.89
CA GLN A 98 10.58 -12.42 -0.14
C GLN A 98 11.23 -11.81 -1.38
N SER A 99 11.24 -10.48 -1.50
CA SER A 99 11.81 -9.79 -2.66
C SER A 99 13.32 -10.02 -2.77
N LYS A 100 13.81 -10.14 -4.01
CA LYS A 100 15.26 -10.22 -4.30
C LYS A 100 16.00 -8.94 -3.94
N VAL A 101 15.29 -7.80 -3.94
CA VAL A 101 15.85 -6.48 -3.60
C VAL A 101 15.57 -6.07 -2.16
N PHE A 102 15.15 -7.01 -1.30
CA PHE A 102 14.87 -6.76 0.11
C PHE A 102 16.06 -6.15 0.87
N PHE A 103 17.29 -6.45 0.47
CA PHE A 103 18.51 -5.89 1.09
C PHE A 103 18.49 -4.35 1.17
N LYS A 104 17.81 -3.67 0.24
CA LYS A 104 17.66 -2.20 0.24
C LYS A 104 16.91 -1.66 1.46
N VAL A 105 15.99 -2.45 2.02
CA VAL A 105 15.11 -2.03 3.11
C VAL A 105 15.28 -2.88 4.37
N GLN A 106 16.30 -3.75 4.41
CA GLN A 106 16.48 -4.71 5.50
C GLN A 106 16.63 -4.03 6.87
N ASN A 107 17.49 -3.01 6.97
CA ASN A 107 17.72 -2.31 8.24
C ASN A 107 16.45 -1.57 8.69
N THR A 108 15.81 -0.83 7.79
CA THR A 108 14.55 -0.13 8.06
C THR A 108 13.44 -1.09 8.49
N ALA A 109 13.35 -2.26 7.85
CA ALA A 109 12.38 -3.28 8.20
C ALA A 109 12.65 -3.85 9.60
N PHE A 110 13.92 -4.12 9.95
CA PHE A 110 14.29 -4.62 11.28
C PHE A 110 13.90 -3.64 12.39
N ASP A 111 14.27 -2.36 12.25
CA ASP A 111 13.94 -1.33 13.24
C ASP A 111 12.43 -1.16 13.42
N TYR A 112 11.70 -1.23 12.30
CA TYR A 112 10.24 -1.14 12.31
C TYR A 112 9.59 -2.32 13.04
N PHE A 113 10.06 -3.53 12.76
CA PHE A 113 9.59 -4.75 13.41
C PHE A 113 9.93 -4.79 14.89
N LYS A 114 11.13 -4.33 15.28
CA LYS A 114 11.50 -4.13 16.68
C LYS A 114 10.54 -3.17 17.37
N SER A 115 10.20 -2.06 16.72
CA SER A 115 9.22 -1.10 17.24
C SER A 115 7.83 -1.73 17.42
N LEU A 116 7.33 -2.49 16.43
CA LEU A 116 6.06 -3.22 16.54
C LEU A 116 6.07 -4.22 17.70
N PHE A 117 7.20 -4.89 17.92
CA PHE A 117 7.37 -5.82 19.02
C PHE A 117 7.26 -5.13 20.37
N MET A 118 8.00 -4.04 20.57
CA MET A 118 8.00 -3.27 21.82
C MET A 118 6.61 -2.68 22.13
N MET A 119 5.83 -2.34 21.10
CA MET A 119 4.44 -1.89 21.25
C MET A 119 3.43 -3.02 21.46
N ASN A 120 3.87 -4.28 21.60
CA ASN A 120 3.00 -5.46 21.67
C ASN A 120 2.05 -5.62 20.46
N LYS A 121 2.38 -5.04 19.30
CA LYS A 121 1.56 -5.06 18.07
C LYS A 121 2.12 -5.93 16.95
N PHE A 122 3.20 -6.67 17.22
CA PHE A 122 3.85 -7.49 16.21
C PHE A 122 2.92 -8.61 15.69
N PRO A 123 2.65 -8.70 14.38
CA PRO A 123 1.76 -9.73 13.85
C PRO A 123 2.35 -11.14 13.98
N LYS A 124 1.65 -12.04 14.66
CA LYS A 124 2.06 -13.46 14.81
C LYS A 124 2.37 -14.13 13.46
N ARG A 125 1.64 -13.75 12.40
CA ARG A 125 1.80 -14.27 11.02
C ARG A 125 3.14 -13.92 10.36
N LEU A 126 3.92 -13.00 10.93
CA LEU A 126 5.23 -12.59 10.44
C LEU A 126 6.39 -13.18 11.26
N VAL A 127 6.11 -13.86 12.39
CA VAL A 127 7.16 -14.31 13.33
C VAL A 127 8.16 -15.25 12.67
N SER A 128 7.71 -16.24 11.92
CA SER A 128 8.59 -17.21 11.26
C SER A 128 9.50 -16.54 10.23
N GLN A 129 8.92 -15.75 9.32
CA GLN A 129 9.67 -15.02 8.29
C GLN A 129 10.63 -14.00 8.91
N PHE A 130 10.26 -13.37 10.02
CA PHE A 130 11.13 -12.44 10.73
C PHE A 130 12.34 -13.17 11.33
N LYS A 131 12.12 -14.30 12.03
CA LYS A 131 13.23 -15.10 12.59
C LYS A 131 14.20 -15.54 11.49
N GLU A 132 13.67 -15.98 10.34
CA GLU A 132 14.46 -16.42 9.19
C GLU A 132 15.25 -15.27 8.55
N LYS A 133 14.60 -14.14 8.25
CA LYS A 133 15.21 -13.03 7.49
C LYS A 133 16.19 -12.19 8.31
N PHE A 134 16.06 -12.20 9.63
CA PHE A 134 16.84 -11.35 10.53
C PHE A 134 17.66 -12.15 11.55
N GLN A 135 17.97 -13.42 11.24
CA GLN A 135 18.74 -14.28 12.15
C GLN A 135 20.07 -13.63 12.60
N VAL A 136 20.79 -13.00 11.67
CA VAL A 136 22.06 -12.33 11.96
C VAL A 136 21.85 -11.11 12.86
N GLN A 137 20.88 -10.25 12.54
CA GLN A 137 20.56 -9.07 13.37
C GLN A 137 20.10 -9.46 14.78
N LEU A 138 19.35 -10.56 14.91
CA LEU A 138 18.93 -11.11 16.20
C LEU A 138 20.13 -11.64 17.01
N GLN A 139 21.16 -12.19 16.38
CA GLN A 139 22.37 -12.62 17.10
C GLN A 139 23.16 -11.42 17.65
N ASN A 140 23.15 -10.29 16.93
CA ASN A 140 23.84 -9.08 17.34
C ASN A 140 23.12 -8.35 18.49
N ASP A 141 21.79 -8.44 18.56
CA ASP A 141 20.97 -7.82 19.62
C ASP A 141 20.43 -8.89 20.59
N GLN A 142 21.31 -9.33 21.50
CA GLN A 142 21.02 -10.43 22.43
C GLN A 142 19.84 -10.13 23.37
N GLU A 143 19.67 -8.88 23.78
CA GLU A 143 18.56 -8.47 24.65
C GLU A 143 17.22 -8.58 23.92
N PHE A 144 17.12 -7.98 22.73
CA PHE A 144 15.91 -8.08 21.93
C PHE A 144 15.62 -9.53 21.53
N SER A 145 16.64 -10.30 21.15
CA SER A 145 16.49 -11.71 20.80
C SER A 145 15.92 -12.53 21.94
N ARG A 146 16.43 -12.33 23.17
CA ARG A 146 15.90 -12.98 24.38
C ARG A 146 14.44 -12.60 24.63
N LEU A 147 14.09 -11.32 24.55
CA LEU A 147 12.70 -10.87 24.73
C LEU A 147 11.77 -11.45 23.65
N PHE A 148 12.22 -11.42 22.38
CA PHE A 148 11.44 -11.86 21.23
C PHE A 148 11.17 -13.37 21.28
N THR A 149 12.20 -14.17 21.57
CA THR A 149 12.09 -15.63 21.73
C THR A 149 11.26 -16.01 22.94
N THR A 150 11.38 -15.29 24.06
CA THR A 150 10.58 -15.53 25.27
C THR A 150 9.10 -15.26 25.03
N LYS A 151 8.76 -14.21 24.26
CA LYS A 151 7.36 -13.86 23.98
C LYS A 151 6.73 -14.76 22.92
N TYR A 152 7.48 -15.11 21.89
CA TYR A 152 7.05 -16.00 20.82
C TYR A 152 7.76 -17.34 20.93
N LYS A 153 7.69 -17.94 22.13
CA LYS A 153 8.20 -19.30 22.39
C LYS A 153 7.78 -20.17 21.23
N THR A 154 8.76 -20.58 20.46
CA THR A 154 8.63 -21.66 19.49
C THR A 154 8.47 -22.94 20.28
#